data_AF-A0A132NA37-F1
#
_entry.id   AF-A0A132NA37-F1
#
_cell.length_a   1.000
_cell.length_b   1.000
_cell.length_c   1.000
_cell.angle_alpha   90.00
_cell.angle_beta   90.00
_cell.angle_gamma   90.00
#
_symmetry.space_group_name_H-M   'P 1'
#
loop_
_entity.id
_entity.type
_entity.pdbx_description
1 polymer ?
#
loop_
_entity_poly.entity_id
_entity_poly.type
_entity_poly.pdbx_seq_one_letter_code
_entity_poly.pdbx_strand_id
1 'polypeptide(L)'
;MARRGTAPGRPALRPGRRATRCGPVSARARGGTGRIVPVGAGLAAGGRGKGGRTVVVYADLLWLIDFLSDALALWLAAYALRRRISLGRFLVGGLLLSGAVFFLFVPLPPFLALFVRGAFAAAAVGLVFRPPSAGAFFRALAALIGAYAAVAGFALMLDALAAPVGPGAVTPEGLIRPLPALSTLAAGFGVAAVLGRLHFQPLDVSGETLVRLTLTEGGRSVTLSALIDTGNHLADPLSGEPVGLVALASVRPLFADDGGPARPGAGNDDRRGDEVSVGPSPEAVLSALPEALRRRARLIPYRAVGAAGLLVAVRFAAAAVEGRRGRRALQAPLFALVPEALDPDGVYAAVLPPAWRPAASSPERRAHETADVSR
;
A
#
# COMPACT_ATOMS: atom_id res chain seq x y z
N MET A 1 -48.17 62.70 69.44
CA MET A 1 -47.90 62.49 68.00
C MET A 1 -46.63 63.29 67.66
N ALA A 2 -45.43 62.69 67.69
CA ALA A 2 -44.75 61.99 66.57
C ALA A 2 -44.56 62.95 65.36
N ARG A 3 -43.37 63.33 64.85
CA ARG A 3 -41.94 62.92 64.89
C ARG A 3 -41.07 64.18 64.59
N ARG A 4 -40.00 64.51 65.36
CA ARG A 4 -38.54 64.21 65.18
C ARG A 4 -38.00 64.44 63.75
N GLY A 5 -36.90 65.15 63.48
CA GLY A 5 -35.91 65.86 64.31
C GLY A 5 -34.61 66.20 63.53
N THR A 6 -34.06 67.39 63.83
CA THR A 6 -32.63 67.74 64.08
C THR A 6 -31.50 67.63 63.03
N ALA A 7 -31.03 68.83 62.59
CA ALA A 7 -29.67 69.42 62.74
C ALA A 7 -28.47 69.10 61.77
N PRO A 8 -27.48 70.04 61.66
CA PRO A 8 -26.72 70.36 60.42
C PRO A 8 -25.17 70.21 60.49
N GLY A 9 -24.44 70.43 59.37
CA GLY A 9 -22.96 70.57 59.38
C GLY A 9 -22.28 70.88 58.02
N ARG A 10 -21.43 71.92 57.97
CA ARG A 10 -20.57 72.43 56.85
C ARG A 10 -19.32 71.53 56.57
N PRO A 11 -18.33 71.93 55.74
CA PRO A 11 -18.30 72.28 54.29
C PRO A 11 -17.27 71.41 53.50
N ALA A 12 -17.22 71.47 52.16
CA ALA A 12 -16.16 70.82 51.36
C ALA A 12 -15.64 71.69 50.21
N LEU A 13 -14.35 71.49 49.89
CA LEU A 13 -13.41 72.35 49.16
C LEU A 13 -13.39 72.18 47.63
N ARG A 14 -13.12 73.31 46.95
CA ARG A 14 -12.47 73.60 45.63
C ARG A 14 -12.31 72.52 44.53
N PRO A 15 -12.55 72.89 43.25
CA PRO A 15 -11.96 72.24 42.08
C PRO A 15 -10.83 73.07 41.41
N GLY A 16 -9.85 72.38 40.81
CA GLY A 16 -8.85 72.87 39.85
C GLY A 16 -8.55 71.74 38.84
N ARG A 17 -8.06 71.92 37.61
CA ARG A 17 -7.43 73.02 36.89
C ARG A 17 -7.54 72.76 35.36
N ARG A 18 -7.71 73.87 34.62
CA ARG A 18 -7.12 74.29 33.33
C ARG A 18 -6.97 73.33 32.13
N ALA A 19 -7.64 73.77 31.06
CA ALA A 19 -7.32 73.51 29.65
C ALA A 19 -6.13 74.36 29.16
N THR A 20 -5.40 73.86 28.15
CA THR A 20 -4.72 74.69 27.14
C THR A 20 -4.77 74.01 25.76
N ARG A 21 -5.09 74.82 24.74
CA ARG A 21 -5.16 74.53 23.30
C ARG A 21 -3.77 74.36 22.68
N CYS A 22 -3.69 73.65 21.55
CA CYS A 22 -2.95 74.06 20.36
C CYS A 22 -3.54 73.39 19.10
N GLY A 23 -3.70 74.17 18.03
CA GLY A 23 -4.25 73.77 16.72
C GLY A 23 -3.22 73.16 15.76
N PRO A 24 -3.59 72.93 14.49
CA PRO A 24 -2.92 71.99 13.60
C PRO A 24 -1.83 72.62 12.74
N VAL A 25 -0.75 71.88 12.49
CA VAL A 25 0.23 72.17 11.42
C VAL A 25 0.36 70.92 10.55
N SER A 26 0.10 71.09 9.26
CA SER A 26 0.30 70.05 8.24
C SER A 26 1.78 69.83 7.98
N ALA A 27 2.21 68.58 7.81
CA ALA A 27 3.44 68.27 7.10
C ALA A 27 3.22 67.03 6.22
N ARG A 28 3.07 67.27 4.92
CA ARG A 28 3.19 66.27 3.87
C ARG A 28 4.69 66.03 3.67
N ALA A 29 5.18 64.83 3.96
CA ALA A 29 6.50 64.39 3.54
C ALA A 29 6.38 62.96 3.00
N ARG A 30 6.47 62.82 1.67
CA ARG A 30 6.88 61.56 1.05
C ARG A 30 8.36 61.38 1.38
N GLY A 31 8.70 60.25 1.97
CA GLY A 31 10.08 59.83 2.19
C GLY A 31 10.07 58.34 2.44
N GLY A 32 10.43 57.57 1.42
CA GLY A 32 10.63 56.14 1.56
C GLY A 32 11.80 55.87 2.48
N THR A 33 11.56 55.09 3.52
CA THR A 33 12.56 54.17 4.06
C THR A 33 11.85 52.85 4.25
N GLY A 34 11.83 52.06 3.19
CA GLY A 34 11.58 50.62 3.29
C GLY A 34 12.63 50.07 4.24
N ARG A 35 12.19 49.70 5.45
CA ARG A 35 13.04 48.95 6.37
C ARG A 35 13.01 47.50 5.89
N ILE A 36 13.98 47.14 5.06
CA ILE A 36 14.31 45.75 4.78
C ILE A 36 14.84 45.19 6.10
N VAL A 37 14.00 44.41 6.79
CA VAL A 37 14.46 43.54 7.86
C VAL A 37 14.88 42.23 7.18
N PRO A 38 16.16 41.82 7.22
CA PRO A 38 16.54 40.51 6.74
C PRO A 38 16.11 39.52 7.81
N VAL A 39 15.01 38.80 7.56
CA VAL A 39 14.75 37.55 8.25
C VAL A 39 14.82 36.47 7.19
N GLY A 40 15.85 35.64 7.30
CA GLY A 40 16.08 34.53 6.40
C GLY A 40 14.90 33.55 6.38
N ALA A 41 14.70 32.93 5.22
CA ALA A 41 13.86 31.76 4.97
C ALA A 41 12.40 31.85 5.47
N GLY A 42 11.51 32.32 4.61
CA GLY A 42 10.06 32.11 4.77
C GLY A 42 9.25 33.06 3.89
N LEU A 43 8.74 32.58 2.75
CA LEU A 43 7.77 33.32 1.95
C LEU A 43 6.46 33.48 2.74
N ALA A 44 6.28 34.62 3.41
CA ALA A 44 5.03 35.00 4.05
C ALA A 44 4.17 35.84 3.09
N ALA A 45 3.05 35.29 2.61
CA ALA A 45 2.04 36.04 1.87
C ALA A 45 0.94 36.51 2.84
N GLY A 46 0.90 37.81 3.15
CA GLY A 46 -0.06 38.40 4.08
C GLY A 46 -1.28 39.01 3.37
N GLY A 47 -2.47 38.45 3.58
CA GLY A 47 -3.75 39.07 3.23
C GLY A 47 -4.36 39.82 4.42
N ARG A 48 -4.79 41.08 4.22
CA ARG A 48 -5.46 41.87 5.28
C ARG A 48 -6.93 41.46 5.40
N GLY A 49 -7.30 40.83 6.52
CA GLY A 49 -8.70 40.63 6.90
C GLY A 49 -9.33 41.92 7.44
N LYS A 50 -10.64 42.09 7.21
CA LYS A 50 -11.48 43.16 7.81
C LYS A 50 -11.38 43.07 9.34
N GLY A 51 -10.57 43.95 9.94
CA GLY A 51 -10.27 43.93 11.39
C GLY A 51 -8.79 44.16 11.75
N GLY A 52 -7.89 44.37 10.78
CA GLY A 52 -6.49 44.72 11.06
C GLY A 52 -5.64 43.58 11.62
N ARG A 53 -6.21 42.39 11.81
CA ARG A 53 -5.47 41.17 12.15
C ARG A 53 -4.78 40.63 10.91
N THR A 54 -3.46 40.68 10.89
CA THR A 54 -2.62 39.99 9.91
C THR A 54 -2.60 38.51 10.25
N VAL A 55 -3.17 37.68 9.38
CA VAL A 55 -3.04 36.22 9.46
C VAL A 55 -1.73 35.84 8.79
N VAL A 56 -0.83 35.22 9.55
CA VAL A 56 0.42 34.67 9.02
C VAL A 56 0.18 33.20 8.73
N VAL A 57 0.37 32.81 7.47
CA VAL A 57 0.25 31.42 7.01
C VAL A 57 1.64 30.89 6.71
N TYR A 58 2.01 29.80 7.38
CA TYR A 58 3.25 29.07 7.17
C TYR A 58 3.06 28.09 6.01
N ALA A 59 3.53 28.45 4.81
CA ALA A 59 3.33 27.67 3.60
C ALA A 59 3.99 26.28 3.66
N ASP A 60 5.12 26.19 4.35
CA ASP A 60 5.86 24.97 4.66
C ASP A 60 5.06 24.01 5.56
N LEU A 61 4.49 24.53 6.66
CA LEU A 61 3.67 23.72 7.56
C LEU A 61 2.34 23.31 6.91
N LEU A 62 1.73 24.23 6.16
CA LEU A 62 0.51 23.96 5.40
C LEU A 62 0.74 22.81 4.40
N TRP A 63 1.82 22.90 3.62
CA TRP A 63 2.18 21.86 2.66
C TRP A 63 2.51 20.53 3.33
N LEU A 64 3.24 20.55 4.45
CA LEU A 64 3.58 19.33 5.17
C LEU A 64 2.34 18.59 5.70
N ILE A 65 1.38 19.32 6.26
CA ILE A 65 0.12 18.73 6.75
C ILE A 65 -0.69 18.15 5.58
N ASP A 66 -0.73 18.85 4.45
CA ASP A 66 -1.40 18.40 3.23
C ASP A 66 -0.75 17.12 2.69
N PHE A 67 0.58 17.11 2.56
CA PHE A 67 1.36 15.94 2.16
C PHE A 67 1.12 14.72 3.05
N LEU A 68 1.10 14.91 4.37
CA LEU A 68 0.84 13.81 5.28
C LEU A 68 -0.61 13.31 5.19
N SER A 69 -1.57 14.21 4.97
CA SER A 69 -2.99 13.86 4.77
C SER A 69 -3.18 13.07 3.47
N ASP A 70 -2.51 13.50 2.40
CA ASP A 70 -2.52 12.83 1.10
C ASP A 70 -1.85 11.46 1.15
N ALA A 71 -0.73 11.34 1.86
CA ALA A 71 -0.05 10.08 2.11
C ALA A 71 -0.96 9.12 2.88
N LEU A 72 -1.66 9.59 3.93
CA LEU A 72 -2.63 8.78 4.67
C LEU A 72 -3.79 8.34 3.78
N ALA A 73 -4.36 9.24 2.97
CA ALA A 73 -5.45 8.94 2.04
C ALA A 73 -5.03 7.91 0.97
N LEU A 74 -3.83 8.06 0.39
CA LEU A 74 -3.27 7.10 -0.56
C LEU A 74 -3.07 5.72 0.08
N TRP A 75 -2.58 5.68 1.32
CA TRP A 75 -2.41 4.42 2.06
C TRP A 75 -3.75 3.74 2.32
N LEU A 76 -4.75 4.49 2.79
CA LEU A 76 -6.12 3.98 3.01
C LEU A 76 -6.76 3.50 1.71
N ALA A 77 -6.57 4.21 0.61
CA ALA A 77 -7.04 3.80 -0.71
C ALA A 77 -6.37 2.49 -1.18
N ALA A 78 -5.05 2.38 -1.01
CA ALA A 78 -4.31 1.15 -1.31
C ALA A 78 -4.76 -0.03 -0.45
N TYR A 79 -5.01 0.23 0.83
CA TYR A 79 -5.56 -0.73 1.77
C TYR A 79 -6.95 -1.20 1.35
N ALA A 80 -7.87 -0.28 1.02
CA ALA A 80 -9.22 -0.61 0.55
C ALA A 80 -9.21 -1.43 -0.75
N LEU A 81 -8.27 -1.14 -1.66
CA LEU A 81 -8.08 -1.88 -2.91
C LEU A 81 -7.27 -3.17 -2.74
N ARG A 82 -6.76 -3.47 -1.54
CA ARG A 82 -5.86 -4.59 -1.24
C ARG A 82 -4.63 -4.64 -2.17
N ARG A 83 -4.07 -3.47 -2.51
CA ARG A 83 -2.91 -3.34 -3.41
C ARG A 83 -1.65 -3.02 -2.61
N ARG A 84 -0.56 -3.72 -2.94
CA ARG A 84 0.77 -3.35 -2.46
C ARG A 84 1.33 -2.23 -3.33
N ILE A 85 1.69 -1.12 -2.69
CA ILE A 85 2.34 0.03 -3.33
C ILE A 85 3.79 0.09 -2.90
N SER A 86 4.71 0.33 -3.84
CA SER A 86 6.13 0.52 -3.51
C SER A 86 6.33 1.88 -2.83
N LEU A 87 7.24 1.97 -1.86
CA LEU A 87 7.52 3.20 -1.13
C LEU A 87 7.84 4.40 -2.04
N GLY A 88 8.63 4.22 -3.09
CA GLY A 88 8.95 5.30 -4.05
C GLY A 88 7.70 5.87 -4.73
N ARG A 89 6.84 5.01 -5.30
CA ARG A 89 5.57 5.45 -5.92
C ARG A 89 4.64 6.12 -4.91
N PHE A 90 4.59 5.62 -3.68
CA PHE A 90 3.81 6.21 -2.61
C PHE A 90 4.26 7.64 -2.30
N LEU A 91 5.58 7.84 -2.11
CA LEU A 91 6.14 9.17 -1.83
C LEU A 91 5.92 10.14 -2.99
N VAL A 92 6.19 9.73 -4.23
CA VAL A 92 5.97 10.60 -5.41
C VAL A 92 4.48 10.90 -5.59
N GLY A 93 3.60 9.93 -5.36
CA GLY A 93 2.15 10.13 -5.40
C GLY A 93 1.66 11.15 -4.36
N GLY A 94 2.16 11.06 -3.12
CA GLY A 94 1.84 12.04 -2.07
C GLY A 94 2.39 13.42 -2.39
N LEU A 95 3.62 13.52 -2.90
CA LEU A 95 4.20 14.80 -3.34
C LEU A 95 3.37 15.43 -4.46
N LEU A 96 2.92 14.61 -5.42
CA LEU A 96 2.08 15.08 -6.52
C LEU A 96 0.74 15.61 -6.01
N LEU A 97 0.02 14.88 -5.16
CA LEU A 97 -1.24 15.34 -4.57
C LEU A 97 -1.06 16.64 -3.80
N SER A 98 -0.04 16.71 -2.93
CA SER A 98 0.18 17.87 -2.07
C SER A 98 0.60 19.12 -2.83
N GLY A 99 1.08 18.96 -4.08
CA GLY A 99 1.32 20.07 -4.98
C GLY A 99 0.06 20.90 -5.25
N ALA A 100 -1.14 20.31 -5.12
CA ALA A 100 -2.40 21.02 -5.28
C ALA A 100 -2.61 22.12 -4.22
N VAL A 101 -1.98 22.02 -3.04
CA VAL A 101 -2.10 23.04 -1.98
C VAL A 101 -1.58 24.40 -2.40
N PHE A 102 -0.56 24.44 -3.27
CA PHE A 102 0.04 25.71 -3.72
C PHE A 102 -0.92 26.52 -4.61
N PHE A 103 -1.90 25.85 -5.24
CA PHE A 103 -2.96 26.54 -5.99
C PHE A 103 -3.94 27.30 -5.08
N LEU A 104 -3.87 27.14 -3.75
CA LEU A 104 -4.60 28.00 -2.81
C LEU A 104 -4.19 29.48 -2.93
N PHE A 105 -2.94 29.74 -3.31
CA PHE A 105 -2.40 31.09 -3.49
C PHE A 105 -2.67 31.68 -4.87
N VAL A 106 -3.30 30.89 -5.76
CA VAL A 106 -3.67 31.33 -7.11
C VAL A 106 -5.18 31.61 -7.13
N PRO A 107 -5.62 32.82 -7.51
CA PRO A 107 -7.04 33.15 -7.57
C PRO A 107 -7.69 32.47 -8.79
N LEU A 108 -8.10 31.21 -8.63
CA LEU A 108 -8.81 30.45 -9.65
C LEU A 108 -10.33 30.49 -9.37
N PRO A 109 -11.18 30.53 -10.42
CA PRO A 109 -12.60 30.33 -10.24
C PRO A 109 -12.89 28.90 -9.72
N PRO A 110 -13.97 28.69 -8.94
CA PRO A 110 -14.20 27.41 -8.25
C PRO A 110 -14.20 26.17 -9.15
N PHE A 111 -14.77 26.28 -10.35
CA PHE A 111 -14.82 25.18 -11.32
C PHE A 111 -13.41 24.77 -11.79
N LEU A 112 -12.53 25.74 -12.01
CA LEU A 112 -11.16 25.48 -12.46
C LEU A 112 -10.33 24.92 -11.32
N ALA A 113 -10.53 25.40 -10.09
CA ALA A 113 -9.89 24.84 -8.91
C ALA A 113 -10.29 23.36 -8.70
N LEU A 114 -11.56 22.99 -8.97
CA LEU A 114 -12.01 21.60 -8.94
C LEU A 114 -11.33 20.77 -10.03
N PHE A 115 -11.23 21.30 -11.25
CA PHE A 115 -10.57 20.60 -12.36
C PHE A 115 -9.08 20.36 -12.09
N VAL A 116 -8.37 21.37 -11.58
CA VAL A 116 -6.94 21.24 -11.20
C VAL A 116 -6.77 20.16 -10.14
N ARG A 117 -7.57 20.19 -9.06
CA ARG A 117 -7.52 19.15 -8.00
C ARG A 117 -7.85 17.76 -8.55
N GLY A 118 -8.84 17.67 -9.42
CA GLY A 118 -9.21 16.43 -10.12
C GLY A 118 -8.07 15.89 -10.98
N ALA A 119 -7.34 16.77 -11.68
CA ALA A 119 -6.19 16.40 -12.50
C ALA A 119 -5.02 15.85 -11.65
N PHE A 120 -4.71 16.49 -10.52
CA PHE A 120 -3.72 15.99 -9.57
C PHE A 120 -4.13 14.62 -9.00
N ALA A 121 -5.39 14.45 -8.59
CA ALA A 121 -5.90 13.17 -8.11
C ALA A 121 -5.83 12.07 -9.19
N ALA A 122 -6.26 12.38 -10.41
CA ALA A 122 -6.19 11.47 -11.55
C ALA A 122 -4.73 11.06 -11.87
N ALA A 123 -3.82 12.02 -11.89
CA ALA A 123 -2.40 11.78 -12.16
C ALA A 123 -1.75 10.92 -11.05
N ALA A 124 -2.04 11.21 -9.78
CA ALA A 124 -1.57 10.41 -8.66
C ALA A 124 -2.11 8.98 -8.70
N VAL A 125 -3.40 8.80 -9.01
CA VAL A 125 -4.01 7.47 -9.17
C VAL A 125 -3.34 6.68 -10.30
N GLY A 126 -3.14 7.31 -11.46
CA GLY A 126 -2.44 6.70 -12.59
C GLY A 126 -1.02 6.27 -12.25
N LEU A 127 -0.27 7.13 -11.56
CA LEU A 127 1.13 6.87 -11.17
C LEU A 127 1.25 5.76 -10.12
N VAL A 128 0.45 5.86 -9.04
CA VAL A 128 0.56 5.00 -7.86
C VAL A 128 -0.01 3.61 -8.15
N PHE A 129 -1.24 3.54 -8.66
CA PHE A 129 -1.99 2.30 -8.80
C PHE A 129 -1.83 1.60 -10.15
N ARG A 130 -1.40 2.32 -11.20
CA ARG A 130 -1.23 1.81 -12.58
C ARG A 130 -2.40 0.91 -13.03
N PRO A 131 -3.63 1.43 -13.03
CA PRO A 131 -4.80 0.61 -13.33
C PRO A 131 -4.74 0.07 -14.77
N PRO A 132 -4.99 -1.24 -14.99
CA PRO A 132 -4.91 -1.85 -16.32
C PRO A 132 -6.10 -1.51 -17.24
N SER A 133 -7.16 -0.89 -16.70
CA SER A 133 -8.36 -0.53 -17.45
C SER A 133 -9.02 0.72 -16.87
N ALA A 134 -9.87 1.38 -17.67
CA ALA A 134 -10.64 2.55 -17.22
C ALA A 134 -11.51 2.20 -15.98
N GLY A 135 -12.12 1.02 -15.94
CA GLY A 135 -12.87 0.57 -14.76
C GLY A 135 -12.00 0.36 -13.51
N ALA A 136 -10.75 -0.10 -13.66
CA ALA A 136 -9.80 -0.14 -12.55
C ALA A 136 -9.35 1.26 -12.11
N PHE A 137 -9.24 2.20 -13.04
CA PHE A 137 -8.89 3.59 -12.77
C PHE A 137 -9.98 4.29 -11.94
N PHE A 138 -11.24 4.23 -12.37
CA PHE A 138 -12.34 4.85 -11.61
C PHE A 138 -12.57 4.20 -10.25
N ARG A 139 -12.36 2.88 -10.11
CA ARG A 139 -12.36 2.22 -8.80
C ARG A 139 -11.26 2.75 -7.89
N ALA A 140 -10.05 2.95 -8.40
CA ALA A 140 -8.95 3.49 -7.62
C ALA A 140 -9.17 4.96 -7.24
N LEU A 141 -9.73 5.76 -8.16
CA LEU A 141 -10.11 7.14 -7.90
C LEU A 141 -11.23 7.22 -6.84
N ALA A 142 -12.25 6.37 -6.94
CA ALA A 142 -13.32 6.30 -5.94
C ALA A 142 -12.78 5.88 -4.56
N ALA A 143 -11.84 4.94 -4.51
CA ALA A 143 -11.18 4.57 -3.26
C ALA A 143 -10.39 5.72 -2.64
N LEU A 144 -9.70 6.53 -3.45
CA LEU A 144 -9.00 7.74 -3.00
C LEU A 144 -9.97 8.79 -2.45
N ILE A 145 -11.06 9.07 -3.17
CA ILE A 145 -12.10 10.00 -2.71
C ILE A 145 -12.73 9.51 -1.40
N GLY A 146 -13.05 8.22 -1.30
CA GLY A 146 -13.57 7.60 -0.08
C GLY A 146 -12.58 7.70 1.09
N ALA A 147 -11.28 7.55 0.82
CA ALA A 147 -10.24 7.73 1.84
C ALA A 147 -10.17 9.17 2.35
N TYR A 148 -10.24 10.17 1.47
CA TYR A 148 -10.35 11.58 1.90
C TYR A 148 -11.61 11.86 2.72
N ALA A 149 -12.75 11.31 2.30
CA ALA A 149 -14.00 11.44 3.05
C ALA A 149 -13.88 10.81 4.45
N ALA A 150 -13.19 9.68 4.58
CA ALA A 150 -12.94 9.04 5.87
C ALA A 150 -12.01 9.89 6.76
N VAL A 151 -10.91 10.41 6.21
CA VAL A 151 -9.97 11.29 6.94
C VAL A 151 -10.68 12.57 7.40
N ALA A 152 -11.43 13.23 6.50
CA ALA A 152 -12.16 14.45 6.82
C ALA A 152 -13.31 14.19 7.82
N GLY A 153 -14.08 13.12 7.65
CA GLY A 153 -15.16 12.75 8.56
C GLY A 153 -14.64 12.41 9.96
N PHE A 154 -13.49 11.74 10.05
CA PHE A 154 -12.83 11.49 11.32
C PHE A 154 -12.33 12.78 11.98
N ALA A 155 -11.82 13.72 11.20
CA ALA A 155 -11.44 15.05 11.70
C ALA A 155 -12.64 15.78 12.33
N LEU A 156 -13.77 15.79 11.62
CA LEU A 156 -15.01 16.41 12.07
C LEU A 156 -15.56 15.72 13.33
N MET A 157 -15.46 14.39 13.42
CA MET A 157 -15.85 13.63 14.60
C MET A 157 -15.01 14.03 15.83
N LEU A 158 -13.69 14.12 15.68
CA LEU A 158 -12.80 14.52 16.78
C LEU A 158 -13.05 15.95 17.23
N ASP A 159 -13.30 16.86 16.29
CA ASP A 159 -13.66 18.25 16.60
C ASP A 159 -14.99 18.33 17.36
N ALA A 160 -15.99 17.58 16.92
CA ALA A 160 -17.28 17.48 17.60
C ALA A 160 -17.17 16.89 19.02
N LEU A 161 -16.30 15.89 19.23
CA LEU A 161 -16.03 15.31 20.56
C LEU A 161 -15.26 16.27 21.48
N ALA A 162 -14.41 17.12 20.92
CA ALA A 162 -13.64 18.11 21.66
C ALA A 162 -14.41 19.41 21.96
N ALA A 163 -15.62 19.56 21.42
CA ALA A 163 -16.46 20.73 21.64
C ALA A 163 -16.92 20.81 23.12
N PRO A 164 -16.83 21.98 23.77
CA PRO A 164 -17.33 22.14 25.14
C PRO A 164 -18.83 21.85 25.21
N VAL A 165 -19.26 21.02 26.17
CA VAL A 165 -20.67 20.73 26.42
C VAL A 165 -21.19 21.70 27.49
N GLY A 166 -21.99 22.71 27.11
CA GLY A 166 -22.64 23.63 28.07
C GLY A 166 -23.16 24.95 27.45
N PRO A 167 -24.04 25.70 28.16
CA PRO A 167 -24.55 26.99 27.68
C PRO A 167 -23.43 28.03 27.77
N GLY A 168 -22.80 28.30 26.63
CA GLY A 168 -21.55 29.07 26.52
C GLY A 168 -20.58 28.51 25.47
N ALA A 169 -20.91 27.40 24.83
CA ALA A 169 -20.13 26.73 23.78
C ALA A 169 -20.05 27.48 22.43
N VAL A 170 -20.09 28.82 22.45
CA VAL A 170 -19.79 29.66 21.28
C VAL A 170 -18.48 30.39 21.57
N THR A 171 -17.37 29.79 21.15
CA THR A 171 -16.11 30.53 21.05
C THR A 171 -16.28 31.61 19.97
N PRO A 172 -16.02 32.91 20.25
CA PRO A 172 -16.33 34.00 19.31
C PRO A 172 -15.49 34.04 18.04
N GLU A 173 -14.54 33.12 17.86
CA GLU A 173 -13.60 33.19 16.76
C GLU A 173 -13.54 31.79 16.14
N GLY A 174 -14.10 31.66 14.93
CA GLY A 174 -13.97 30.50 14.04
C GLY A 174 -12.54 30.31 13.56
N LEU A 175 -11.61 30.29 14.51
CA LEU A 175 -10.23 29.97 14.30
C LEU A 175 -10.20 28.47 13.98
N ILE A 176 -9.81 28.15 12.75
CA ILE A 176 -9.31 26.82 12.40
C ILE A 176 -8.26 26.49 13.46
N ARG A 177 -8.65 25.74 14.48
CA ARG A 177 -7.78 25.44 15.61
C ARG A 177 -6.70 24.53 15.00
N PRO A 178 -5.40 24.89 14.97
CA PRO A 178 -4.38 24.03 14.34
C PRO A 178 -4.19 22.70 15.09
N LEU A 179 -4.65 22.63 16.35
CA LEU A 179 -4.64 21.43 17.19
C LEU A 179 -5.47 20.26 16.60
N PRO A 180 -6.73 20.43 16.15
CA PRO A 180 -7.50 19.36 15.52
C PRO A 180 -6.86 18.78 14.26
N ALA A 181 -6.12 19.55 13.46
CA ALA A 181 -5.46 19.02 12.26
C ALA A 181 -4.36 18.00 12.62
N LEU A 182 -3.46 18.37 13.56
CA LEU A 182 -2.37 17.49 13.97
C LEU A 182 -2.87 16.30 14.80
N SER A 183 -3.89 16.48 15.65
CA SER A 183 -4.48 15.38 16.42
C SER A 183 -5.25 14.41 15.53
N THR A 184 -5.96 14.91 14.50
CA THR A 184 -6.61 14.06 13.49
C THR A 184 -5.58 13.28 12.70
N LEU A 185 -4.50 13.92 12.29
CA LEU A 185 -3.44 13.28 11.55
C LEU A 185 -2.77 12.19 12.39
N ALA A 186 -2.39 12.50 13.64
CA ALA A 186 -1.79 11.54 14.57
C ALA A 186 -2.73 10.36 14.88
N ALA A 187 -4.02 10.62 15.12
CA ALA A 187 -5.00 9.57 15.35
C ALA A 187 -5.29 8.75 14.08
N GLY A 188 -5.33 9.39 12.91
CA GLY A 188 -5.49 8.73 11.61
C GLY A 188 -4.31 7.81 11.27
N PHE A 189 -3.08 8.27 11.48
CA PHE A 189 -1.88 7.43 11.38
C PHE A 189 -1.84 6.33 12.45
N GLY A 190 -2.32 6.59 13.66
CA GLY A 190 -2.46 5.59 14.71
C GLY A 190 -3.43 4.47 14.33
N VAL A 191 -4.61 4.81 13.83
CA VAL A 191 -5.60 3.85 13.30
C VAL A 191 -5.03 3.10 12.10
N ALA A 192 -4.37 3.79 11.18
CA ALA A 192 -3.69 3.17 10.05
C ALA A 192 -2.61 2.18 10.50
N ALA A 193 -1.82 2.51 11.52
CA ALA A 193 -0.80 1.62 12.06
C ALA A 193 -1.41 0.38 12.73
N VAL A 194 -2.53 0.52 13.45
CA VAL A 194 -3.26 -0.60 14.08
C VAL A 194 -3.90 -1.50 13.03
N LEU A 195 -4.64 -0.93 12.07
CA LEU A 195 -5.21 -1.69 10.94
C LEU A 195 -4.11 -2.35 10.12
N GLY A 196 -3.01 -1.64 9.89
CA GLY A 196 -1.81 -2.15 9.25
C GLY A 196 -1.25 -3.37 9.97
N ARG A 197 -1.12 -3.32 11.30
CA ARG A 197 -0.66 -4.47 12.11
C ARG A 197 -1.66 -5.62 12.15
N LEU A 198 -2.96 -5.36 12.14
CA LEU A 198 -4.00 -6.40 12.19
C LEU A 198 -4.15 -7.14 10.86
N HIS A 199 -4.00 -6.43 9.74
CA HIS A 199 -4.18 -7.01 8.39
C HIS A 199 -2.87 -7.39 7.71
N PHE A 200 -1.79 -6.68 8.01
CA PHE A 200 -0.42 -7.08 7.71
C PHE A 200 0.25 -7.58 8.99
N GLN A 201 -0.44 -8.44 9.75
CA GLN A 201 0.33 -9.34 10.61
C GLN A 201 1.36 -9.99 9.68
N PRO A 202 2.66 -9.92 10.03
CA PRO A 202 3.61 -10.77 9.36
C PRO A 202 3.16 -12.19 9.70
N LEU A 203 2.35 -12.78 8.81
CA LEU A 203 2.54 -14.17 8.47
C LEU A 203 4.05 -14.31 8.36
N ASP A 204 4.62 -15.22 9.11
CA ASP A 204 6.06 -15.44 9.19
C ASP A 204 6.57 -15.89 7.80
N VAL A 205 6.66 -14.92 6.88
CA VAL A 205 7.23 -15.01 5.55
C VAL A 205 8.70 -14.68 5.73
N SER A 206 9.37 -15.52 6.50
CA SER A 206 10.80 -15.61 6.47
C SER A 206 11.26 -16.12 5.09
N GLY A 207 11.33 -15.21 4.12
CA GLY A 207 12.46 -15.00 3.22
C GLY A 207 12.87 -16.05 2.17
N GLU A 208 12.30 -17.24 2.12
CA GLU A 208 12.66 -18.24 1.09
C GLU A 208 11.47 -18.51 0.18
N THR A 209 11.25 -17.59 -0.76
CA THR A 209 10.28 -17.80 -1.84
C THR A 209 10.90 -18.65 -2.95
N LEU A 210 12.21 -18.59 -3.19
CA LEU A 210 12.89 -19.43 -4.18
C LEU A 210 13.74 -20.51 -3.48
N VAL A 211 13.52 -21.76 -3.86
CA VAL A 211 14.19 -22.94 -3.32
C VAL A 211 14.66 -23.85 -4.45
N ARG A 212 15.59 -24.75 -4.15
CA ARG A 212 16.03 -25.79 -5.08
C ARG A 212 15.14 -27.02 -4.92
N LEU A 213 14.48 -27.44 -5.99
CA LEU A 213 13.68 -28.67 -6.03
C LEU A 213 14.44 -29.73 -6.82
N THR A 214 14.63 -30.90 -6.23
CA THR A 214 15.10 -32.10 -6.92
C THR A 214 13.96 -33.08 -7.04
N LEU A 215 13.49 -33.36 -8.26
CA LEU A 215 12.49 -34.38 -8.54
C LEU A 215 13.16 -35.66 -8.99
N THR A 216 12.69 -36.80 -8.49
CA THR A 216 13.23 -38.12 -8.83
C THR A 216 12.13 -39.04 -9.32
N GLU A 217 12.36 -39.69 -10.46
CA GLU A 217 11.48 -40.69 -11.06
C GLU A 217 12.32 -41.72 -11.82
N GLY A 218 11.98 -43.01 -11.70
CA GLY A 218 12.64 -44.07 -12.48
C GLY A 218 14.17 -44.11 -12.32
N GLY A 219 14.70 -43.79 -11.13
CA GLY A 219 16.14 -43.75 -10.86
C GLY A 219 16.87 -42.52 -11.39
N ARG A 220 16.18 -41.62 -12.09
CA ARG A 220 16.73 -40.36 -12.60
C ARG A 220 16.27 -39.19 -11.74
N SER A 221 17.08 -38.13 -11.70
CA SER A 221 16.77 -36.92 -10.96
C SER A 221 17.00 -35.66 -11.80
N VAL A 222 16.13 -34.67 -11.64
CA VAL A 222 16.27 -33.33 -12.22
C VAL A 222 16.21 -32.31 -11.10
N THR A 223 17.14 -31.36 -11.12
CA THR A 223 17.20 -30.24 -10.19
C THR A 223 16.76 -28.96 -10.88
N LEU A 224 15.85 -28.22 -10.26
CA LEU A 224 15.28 -26.99 -10.82
C LEU A 224 14.99 -25.97 -9.72
N SER A 225 14.95 -24.69 -10.10
CA SER A 225 14.53 -23.60 -9.22
C SER A 225 13.01 -23.62 -9.07
N ALA A 226 12.53 -23.55 -7.83
CA ALA A 226 11.10 -23.62 -7.53
C ALA A 226 10.67 -22.46 -6.62
N LEU A 227 9.47 -21.93 -6.88
CA LEU A 227 8.86 -20.86 -6.09
C LEU A 227 7.91 -21.46 -5.04
N ILE A 228 8.15 -21.21 -3.76
CA ILE A 228 7.16 -21.48 -2.70
C ILE A 228 6.11 -20.38 -2.73
N ASP A 229 4.98 -20.68 -3.34
CA ASP A 229 3.86 -19.75 -3.45
C ASP A 229 2.87 -19.97 -2.30
N THR A 230 2.68 -18.94 -1.47
CA THR A 230 1.68 -18.95 -0.41
C THR A 230 0.24 -19.00 -0.93
N GLY A 231 0.01 -18.60 -2.18
CA GLY A 231 -1.30 -18.63 -2.83
C GLY A 231 -1.64 -19.96 -3.51
N ASN A 232 -0.68 -20.88 -3.64
CA ASN A 232 -0.94 -22.19 -4.22
C ASN A 232 -1.65 -23.10 -3.19
N HIS A 233 -2.97 -23.12 -3.26
CA HIS A 233 -3.84 -24.00 -2.49
C HIS A 233 -4.38 -25.18 -3.32
N LEU A 234 -3.75 -25.50 -4.46
CA LEU A 234 -4.17 -26.60 -5.30
C LEU A 234 -4.03 -27.92 -4.53
N ALA A 235 -5.11 -28.71 -4.53
CA ALA A 235 -5.17 -29.98 -3.85
C ALA A 235 -5.92 -31.01 -4.70
N ASP A 236 -5.58 -32.28 -4.55
CA ASP A 236 -6.35 -33.38 -5.13
C ASP A 236 -7.73 -33.44 -4.44
N PRO A 237 -8.85 -33.26 -5.16
CA PRO A 237 -10.18 -33.20 -4.55
C PRO A 237 -10.61 -34.51 -3.87
N LEU A 238 -9.98 -35.64 -4.23
CA LEU A 238 -10.31 -36.94 -3.64
C LEU A 238 -9.51 -37.23 -2.38
N SER A 239 -8.22 -36.88 -2.35
CA SER A 239 -7.32 -37.20 -1.24
C SER A 239 -7.03 -36.02 -0.31
N GLY A 240 -7.29 -34.79 -0.75
CA GLY A 240 -6.90 -33.56 -0.06
C GLY A 240 -5.39 -33.28 -0.11
N GLU A 241 -4.61 -34.09 -0.81
CA GLU A 241 -3.15 -33.93 -0.89
C GLU A 241 -2.78 -32.64 -1.65
N PRO A 242 -1.80 -31.86 -1.17
CA PRO A 242 -1.35 -30.65 -1.83
C PRO A 242 -0.64 -30.98 -3.15
N VAL A 243 -0.83 -30.13 -4.17
CA VAL A 243 -0.29 -30.33 -5.53
C VAL A 243 0.69 -29.22 -5.90
N GLY A 244 1.90 -29.60 -6.27
CA GLY A 244 2.88 -28.71 -6.88
C GLY A 244 2.63 -28.51 -8.38
N LEU A 245 3.10 -27.42 -8.96
CA LEU A 245 3.14 -27.22 -10.40
C LEU A 245 4.58 -27.36 -10.90
N VAL A 246 4.78 -27.96 -12.05
CA VAL A 246 6.09 -28.01 -12.71
C VAL A 246 5.92 -27.86 -14.22
N ALA A 247 6.81 -27.08 -14.83
CA ALA A 247 6.85 -26.94 -16.27
C ALA A 247 7.22 -28.28 -16.92
N LEU A 248 6.38 -28.76 -17.84
CA LEU A 248 6.52 -30.07 -18.49
C LEU A 248 7.89 -30.21 -19.15
N ALA A 249 8.34 -29.16 -19.85
CA ALA A 249 9.65 -29.13 -20.51
C ALA A 249 10.81 -29.42 -19.55
N SER A 250 10.71 -28.99 -18.29
CA SER A 250 11.78 -29.14 -17.28
C SER A 250 11.89 -30.56 -16.75
N VAL A 251 10.80 -31.34 -16.77
CA VAL A 251 10.79 -32.72 -16.26
C VAL A 251 10.90 -33.78 -17.36
N ARG A 252 10.84 -33.40 -18.64
CA ARG A 252 11.06 -34.31 -19.78
C ARG A 252 12.30 -35.22 -19.65
N PRO A 253 13.46 -34.75 -19.15
CA PRO A 253 14.65 -35.61 -19.00
C PRO A 253 14.46 -36.79 -18.04
N LEU A 254 13.50 -36.72 -17.10
CA LEU A 254 13.15 -37.84 -16.21
C LEU A 254 12.44 -38.98 -16.95
N PHE A 255 11.93 -38.72 -18.15
CA PHE A 255 11.03 -39.59 -18.89
C PHE A 255 11.59 -40.09 -20.21
N ALA A 256 12.72 -39.54 -20.68
CA ALA A 256 13.33 -39.95 -21.93
C ALA A 256 13.90 -41.37 -21.81
N ASP A 257 13.37 -42.36 -22.52
CA ASP A 257 14.01 -43.68 -22.58
C ASP A 257 15.44 -43.55 -23.18
N ASP A 258 16.35 -44.44 -22.79
CA ASP A 258 17.79 -44.47 -23.14
C ASP A 258 18.10 -44.64 -24.66
N GLY A 259 17.29 -44.10 -25.59
CA GLY A 259 17.52 -44.29 -27.02
C GLY A 259 16.77 -43.39 -28.01
N GLY A 260 16.10 -42.32 -27.58
CA GLY A 260 15.48 -41.37 -28.51
C GLY A 260 16.31 -40.09 -28.63
N PRO A 261 16.73 -39.64 -29.84
CA PRO A 261 17.47 -38.41 -29.95
C PRO A 261 16.60 -37.26 -29.44
N ALA A 262 17.17 -36.42 -28.58
CA ALA A 262 16.62 -35.11 -28.27
C ALA A 262 16.40 -34.38 -29.60
N ARG A 263 15.14 -34.24 -30.04
CA ARG A 263 14.83 -33.35 -31.17
C ARG A 263 14.95 -31.91 -30.65
N PRO A 264 15.91 -31.12 -31.13
CA PRO A 264 15.92 -29.69 -30.91
C PRO A 264 14.97 -29.07 -31.96
N GLY A 265 14.14 -28.12 -31.53
CA GLY A 265 13.47 -27.19 -32.44
C GLY A 265 12.11 -27.64 -33.02
N ALA A 266 11.05 -27.14 -32.39
CA ALA A 266 9.83 -26.68 -33.05
C ALA A 266 9.41 -25.48 -32.19
N GLY A 267 9.84 -24.26 -32.51
CA GLY A 267 9.40 -23.50 -33.67
C GLY A 267 8.42 -22.45 -33.11
N ASN A 268 8.86 -21.19 -33.07
CA ASN A 268 7.96 -20.06 -32.84
C ASN A 268 6.84 -20.15 -33.87
N ASP A 269 5.63 -20.54 -33.45
CA ASP A 269 4.43 -20.37 -34.25
C ASP A 269 3.74 -19.11 -33.73
N ASP A 270 4.05 -17.99 -34.38
CA ASP A 270 3.36 -16.71 -34.26
C ASP A 270 1.90 -16.91 -34.68
N ARG A 271 1.02 -17.27 -33.74
CA ARG A 271 -0.43 -17.17 -33.92
C ARG A 271 -0.97 -16.01 -33.13
N ARG A 272 -0.95 -14.86 -33.80
CA ARG A 272 -1.76 -13.70 -33.50
C ARG A 272 -3.21 -14.04 -33.85
N GLY A 273 -4.04 -14.35 -32.85
CA GLY A 273 -5.47 -14.59 -33.03
C GLY A 273 -6.20 -14.71 -31.69
N ASP A 274 -7.10 -13.77 -31.43
CA ASP A 274 -8.17 -13.75 -30.41
C ASP A 274 -8.20 -14.91 -29.39
N GLU A 275 -7.53 -14.75 -28.25
CA GLU A 275 -7.60 -15.73 -27.16
C GLU A 275 -8.67 -15.36 -26.12
N VAL A 276 -9.80 -16.04 -26.20
CA VAL A 276 -10.46 -16.51 -24.98
C VAL A 276 -9.49 -17.49 -24.33
N SER A 277 -9.07 -17.21 -23.10
CA SER A 277 -8.06 -17.97 -22.36
C SER A 277 -8.59 -19.39 -22.05
N VAL A 278 -8.40 -20.30 -23.01
CA VAL A 278 -8.63 -21.74 -22.84
C VAL A 278 -7.36 -22.28 -22.18
N GLY A 279 -7.49 -22.75 -20.93
CA GLY A 279 -6.37 -23.32 -20.19
C GLY A 279 -5.69 -24.49 -20.92
N PRO A 280 -4.51 -24.94 -20.44
CA PRO A 280 -3.71 -25.97 -21.09
C PRO A 280 -4.53 -27.23 -21.37
N SER A 281 -4.52 -27.74 -22.60
CA SER A 281 -5.30 -28.91 -22.99
C SER A 281 -4.76 -30.18 -22.31
N PRO A 282 -5.56 -30.91 -21.51
CA PRO A 282 -5.09 -32.11 -20.80
C PRO A 282 -4.57 -33.22 -21.73
N GLU A 283 -5.13 -33.31 -22.94
CA GLU A 283 -4.77 -34.32 -23.95
C GLU A 283 -3.32 -34.18 -24.45
N ALA A 284 -2.86 -32.95 -24.63
CA ALA A 284 -1.48 -32.67 -25.06
C ALA A 284 -0.47 -33.09 -23.98
N VAL A 285 -0.82 -32.94 -22.70
CA VAL A 285 0.05 -33.36 -21.60
C VAL A 285 0.06 -34.89 -21.45
N LEU A 286 -1.10 -35.53 -21.53
CA LEU A 286 -1.22 -37.00 -21.41
C LEU A 286 -0.47 -37.75 -22.52
N SER A 287 -0.52 -37.24 -23.75
CA SER A 287 0.19 -37.81 -24.89
C SER A 287 1.71 -37.69 -24.78
N ALA A 288 2.21 -36.62 -24.14
CA ALA A 288 3.63 -36.40 -23.90
C ALA A 288 4.24 -37.26 -22.77
N LEU A 289 3.41 -37.93 -21.97
CA LEU A 289 3.85 -38.76 -20.85
C LEU A 289 4.15 -40.21 -21.27
N PRO A 290 5.15 -40.87 -20.65
CA PRO A 290 5.34 -42.31 -20.76
C PRO A 290 4.10 -43.08 -20.27
N GLU A 291 3.90 -44.27 -20.85
CA GLU A 291 2.73 -45.11 -20.57
C GLU A 291 2.59 -45.47 -19.07
N ALA A 292 3.70 -45.69 -18.36
CA ALA A 292 3.69 -45.99 -16.93
C ALA A 292 3.14 -44.83 -16.07
N LEU A 293 3.47 -43.59 -16.42
CA LEU A 293 3.00 -42.39 -15.73
C LEU A 293 1.58 -42.02 -16.16
N ARG A 294 1.25 -42.21 -17.44
CA ARG A 294 -0.08 -41.96 -17.99
C ARG A 294 -1.16 -42.77 -17.26
N ARG A 295 -0.88 -44.04 -16.95
CA ARG A 295 -1.79 -44.91 -16.15
C ARG A 295 -2.01 -44.45 -14.71
N ARG A 296 -1.11 -43.61 -14.18
CA ARG A 296 -1.15 -43.08 -12.81
C ARG A 296 -1.48 -41.59 -12.77
N ALA A 297 -1.73 -40.98 -13.93
CA ALA A 297 -2.08 -39.58 -14.05
C ALA A 297 -3.48 -39.32 -13.51
N ARG A 298 -3.68 -38.14 -12.93
CA ARG A 298 -4.96 -37.68 -12.38
C ARG A 298 -5.28 -36.31 -12.96
N LEU A 299 -6.56 -36.02 -13.12
CA LEU A 299 -7.02 -34.69 -13.50
C LEU A 299 -7.36 -33.91 -12.24
N ILE A 300 -6.66 -32.80 -12.04
CA ILE A 300 -6.82 -31.91 -10.90
C ILE A 300 -7.56 -30.65 -11.38
N PRO A 301 -8.79 -30.39 -10.91
CA PRO A 301 -9.47 -29.15 -11.22
C PRO A 301 -8.72 -27.98 -10.58
N TYR A 302 -8.51 -26.92 -11.35
CA TYR A 302 -7.87 -25.70 -10.89
C TYR A 302 -8.73 -24.49 -11.18
N ARG A 303 -8.54 -23.45 -10.37
CA ARG A 303 -9.14 -22.13 -10.57
C ARG A 303 -8.10 -21.06 -10.31
N ALA A 304 -7.87 -20.23 -11.31
CA ALA A 304 -7.00 -19.06 -11.26
C ALA A 304 -7.82 -17.78 -11.53
N VAL A 305 -7.19 -16.63 -11.39
CA VAL A 305 -7.86 -15.35 -11.67
C VAL A 305 -8.13 -15.25 -13.17
N GLY A 306 -9.40 -15.39 -13.56
CA GLY A 306 -9.83 -15.31 -14.96
C GLY A 306 -9.80 -16.63 -15.73
N ALA A 307 -9.37 -17.74 -15.13
CA ALA A 307 -9.32 -19.05 -15.78
C ALA A 307 -9.70 -20.19 -14.82
N ALA A 308 -10.30 -21.25 -15.34
CA ALA A 308 -10.53 -22.50 -14.64
C ALA A 308 -10.40 -23.66 -15.63
N GLY A 309 -10.02 -24.83 -15.14
CA GLY A 309 -9.84 -25.98 -16.01
C GLY A 309 -9.34 -27.20 -15.27
N LEU A 310 -8.72 -28.13 -16.01
CA LEU A 310 -8.14 -29.37 -15.48
C LEU A 310 -6.65 -29.39 -15.79
N LEU A 311 -5.85 -29.80 -14.80
CA LEU A 311 -4.43 -30.06 -14.96
C LEU A 311 -4.16 -31.55 -14.84
N VAL A 312 -3.22 -32.05 -15.64
CA VAL A 312 -2.75 -33.43 -15.53
C VAL A 312 -1.67 -33.47 -14.45
N ALA A 313 -1.93 -34.20 -13.37
CA ALA A 313 -0.98 -34.42 -12.29
C ALA A 313 -0.47 -35.85 -12.27
N VAL A 314 0.82 -36.00 -11.98
CA VAL A 314 1.48 -37.29 -11.83
C VAL A 314 2.20 -37.35 -10.49
N ARG A 315 2.30 -38.56 -9.97
CA ARG A 315 3.01 -38.82 -8.72
C ARG A 315 4.46 -39.19 -9.04
N PHE A 316 5.39 -38.39 -8.54
CA PHE A 316 6.82 -38.66 -8.63
C PHE A 316 7.25 -39.62 -7.52
N ALA A 317 8.32 -40.38 -7.67
CA ALA A 317 8.81 -41.30 -6.66
C ALA A 317 9.27 -40.55 -5.40
N ALA A 318 10.02 -39.47 -5.57
CA ALA A 318 10.46 -38.61 -4.47
C ALA A 318 10.72 -37.17 -4.94
N ALA A 319 10.67 -36.24 -4.00
CA ALA A 319 11.24 -34.91 -4.18
C ALA A 319 12.05 -34.47 -2.97
N ALA A 320 13.07 -33.65 -3.19
CA ALA A 320 13.79 -32.95 -2.13
C ALA A 320 13.69 -31.44 -2.37
N VAL A 321 13.26 -30.71 -1.35
CA VAL A 321 13.18 -29.26 -1.34
C VAL A 321 14.28 -28.72 -0.45
N GLU A 322 15.20 -27.97 -1.05
CA GLU A 322 16.40 -27.43 -0.40
C GLU A 322 16.32 -25.90 -0.36
N GLY A 323 16.29 -25.37 0.85
CA GLY A 323 16.36 -23.95 1.15
C GLY A 323 17.66 -23.59 1.86
N ARG A 324 17.86 -22.31 2.22
CA ARG A 324 19.05 -21.89 2.99
C ARG A 324 18.99 -22.40 4.43
N ARG A 325 17.79 -22.63 4.97
CA ARG A 325 17.56 -23.05 6.37
C ARG A 325 17.48 -24.55 6.59
N GLY A 326 17.33 -25.35 5.54
CA GLY A 326 17.23 -26.79 5.66
C GLY A 326 16.76 -27.49 4.40
N ARG A 327 16.55 -28.79 4.54
CA ARG A 327 16.11 -29.69 3.48
C ARG A 327 14.85 -30.42 3.94
N ARG A 328 13.92 -30.61 3.03
CA ARG A 328 12.73 -31.43 3.25
C ARG A 328 12.61 -32.47 2.16
N ALA A 329 12.57 -33.74 2.57
CA ALA A 329 12.24 -34.84 1.68
C ALA A 329 10.72 -35.02 1.64
N LEU A 330 10.18 -35.21 0.44
CA LEU A 330 8.80 -35.52 0.15
C LEU A 330 8.76 -36.90 -0.48
N GLN A 331 8.00 -37.81 0.13
CA GLN A 331 7.75 -39.13 -0.43
C GLN A 331 6.53 -39.07 -1.34
N ALA A 332 6.66 -39.61 -2.54
CA ALA A 332 5.57 -39.74 -3.49
C ALA A 332 4.76 -38.43 -3.78
N PRO A 333 5.39 -37.26 -4.01
CA PRO A 333 4.67 -35.99 -4.16
C PRO A 333 3.89 -35.91 -5.48
N LEU A 334 2.75 -35.22 -5.43
CA LEU A 334 1.86 -35.02 -6.58
C LEU A 334 2.15 -33.68 -7.26
N PHE A 335 2.49 -33.72 -8.54
CA PHE A 335 2.78 -32.52 -9.34
C PHE A 335 1.91 -32.46 -10.58
N ALA A 336 1.22 -31.33 -10.77
CA ALA A 336 0.56 -30.97 -12.02
C ALA A 336 1.59 -30.45 -13.04
N LEU A 337 1.48 -30.95 -14.25
CA LEU A 337 2.37 -30.66 -15.36
C LEU A 337 1.77 -29.56 -16.22
N VAL A 338 2.50 -28.46 -16.37
CA VAL A 338 2.07 -27.30 -17.15
C VAL A 338 2.86 -27.27 -18.47
N PRO A 339 2.21 -27.25 -19.66
CA PRO A 339 2.91 -27.23 -20.94
C PRO A 339 3.85 -26.04 -21.11
N GLU A 340 3.42 -24.88 -20.62
CA GLU A 340 4.08 -23.59 -20.75
C GLU A 340 5.11 -23.34 -19.64
N ALA A 341 5.95 -22.33 -19.85
CA ALA A 341 6.85 -21.83 -18.82
C ALA A 341 6.04 -21.19 -17.68
N LEU A 342 6.36 -21.55 -16.43
CA LEU A 342 5.71 -21.02 -15.23
C LEU A 342 6.19 -19.60 -14.86
N ASP A 343 7.32 -19.20 -15.41
CA ASP A 343 7.91 -17.87 -15.23
C ASP A 343 8.39 -17.35 -16.60
N PRO A 344 7.88 -16.20 -17.09
CA PRO A 344 8.34 -15.60 -18.34
C PRO A 344 9.84 -15.28 -18.34
N ASP A 345 10.39 -14.95 -17.17
CA ASP A 345 11.80 -14.59 -17.01
C ASP A 345 12.71 -15.82 -16.75
N GLY A 346 12.13 -17.01 -16.61
CA GLY A 346 12.86 -18.28 -16.45
C GLY A 346 13.59 -18.46 -15.11
N VAL A 347 13.27 -17.66 -14.08
CA VAL A 347 13.87 -17.71 -12.75
C VAL A 347 13.49 -18.99 -12.00
N TYR A 348 12.27 -19.48 -12.21
CA TYR A 348 11.79 -20.74 -11.64
C TYR A 348 10.99 -21.58 -12.64
N ALA A 349 11.03 -22.89 -12.47
CA ALA A 349 10.36 -23.86 -13.33
C ALA A 349 9.34 -24.74 -12.58
N ALA A 350 9.13 -24.48 -11.28
CA ALA A 350 8.10 -25.11 -10.48
C ALA A 350 7.50 -24.14 -9.45
N VAL A 351 6.27 -24.41 -9.04
CA VAL A 351 5.57 -23.72 -7.95
C VAL A 351 5.18 -24.74 -6.90
N LEU A 352 5.60 -24.52 -5.65
CA LEU A 352 5.37 -25.44 -4.54
C LEU A 352 4.30 -24.88 -3.58
N PRO A 353 3.41 -25.72 -3.05
CA PRO A 353 2.48 -25.34 -2.01
C PRO A 353 3.22 -24.94 -0.72
N PRO A 354 2.64 -24.06 0.12
CA PRO A 354 3.30 -23.56 1.32
C PRO A 354 3.58 -24.68 2.34
N ALA A 355 2.77 -25.75 2.30
CA ALA A 355 2.93 -26.92 3.15
C ALA A 355 4.25 -27.68 2.92
N TRP A 356 4.96 -27.44 1.82
CA TRP A 356 6.22 -28.12 1.47
C TRP A 356 7.48 -27.29 1.79
N ARG A 357 7.33 -26.19 2.53
CA ARG A 357 8.48 -25.40 2.99
C ARG A 357 9.53 -26.28 3.68
N PRO A 358 10.83 -26.06 3.40
CA PRO A 358 11.91 -26.70 4.14
C PRO A 358 11.75 -26.37 5.63
N ALA A 359 11.78 -27.40 6.47
CA ALA A 359 11.87 -27.18 7.91
C ALA A 359 13.25 -26.59 8.22
N ALA A 360 13.32 -25.70 9.22
CA ALA A 360 14.60 -25.30 9.77
C ALA A 360 15.32 -26.56 10.26
N SER A 361 16.54 -26.78 9.79
CA SER A 361 17.41 -27.79 10.38
C SER A 361 17.53 -27.50 11.88
N SER A 362 17.03 -28.40 12.73
CA SER A 362 17.26 -28.33 14.17
C SER A 362 18.77 -28.26 14.42
N PRO A 363 19.26 -27.38 15.31
CA PRO A 363 20.69 -27.25 15.60
C PRO A 363 21.37 -28.58 15.96
N GLU A 364 20.62 -29.53 16.52
CA GLU A 364 21.13 -30.84 16.95
C GLU A 364 21.63 -31.74 15.82
N ARG A 365 21.13 -31.62 14.58
CA ARG A 365 21.61 -32.49 13.49
C ARG A 365 22.97 -32.06 12.91
N ARG A 366 23.34 -30.78 13.00
CA ARG A 366 24.67 -30.32 12.56
C ARG A 366 25.79 -30.83 13.47
N ALA A 367 25.49 -31.03 14.75
CA ALA A 367 26.46 -31.55 15.72
C ALA A 367 26.76 -33.05 15.51
N HIS A 368 25.78 -33.83 15.05
CA HIS A 368 26.00 -35.25 14.77
C HIS A 368 26.71 -35.51 13.43
N GLU A 369 26.44 -34.71 12.40
CA GLU A 369 27.08 -34.88 11.09
C GLU A 369 28.53 -34.39 11.05
N THR A 370 28.90 -33.42 11.91
CA THR A 370 30.31 -33.02 12.10
C THR A 370 31.10 -33.96 13.00
N ALA A 371 30.44 -34.73 13.87
CA ALA A 371 31.11 -35.71 14.73
C ALA A 371 31.47 -37.01 14.01
N ASP A 372 30.70 -37.41 12.98
CA ASP A 372 30.87 -38.69 12.25
C ASP A 372 31.91 -38.61 11.11
N VAL A 373 32.29 -37.40 10.70
CA VAL A 373 33.41 -37.19 9.73
C VAL A 373 34.77 -37.11 10.46
N SER A 374 34.78 -37.14 11.79
CA SER A 374 35.98 -37.02 12.63
C SER A 374 36.32 -38.29 13.42
N ARG A 375 35.84 -39.47 13.02
CA ARG A 375 36.26 -40.76 13.58
C ARG A 375 36.84 -41.71 12.56
#